data_AF-A0A834BHM7-F1
#
_entry.id   AF-A0A834BHM7-F1
#
_cell.length_a   1.000
_cell.length_b   1.000
_cell.length_c   1.000
_cell.angle_alpha   90.00
_cell.angle_beta   90.00
_cell.angle_gamma   90.00
#
_symmetry.space_group_name_H-M   'P 1'
#
loop_
_entity.id
_entity.type
_entity.pdbx_description
1 polymer ?
#
loop_
_entity_poly.entity_id
_entity_poly.type
_entity_poly.pdbx_seq_one_letter_code
_entity_poly.pdbx_strand_id
1 'polypeptide(L)'
;MEARDLVLKCPHELACPQLTASKPLACSFSQAYHPIPFSWNKKPKEEKFSMVILARGSPGEATRWPRITQPVLKRPRHVHCHLCCPDGHVQHAVITAHQHGRDLYCCARVSSWGNLLPVTMPSELPLSPAEDPLRVDEDL
;
A
#
# COMPACT_ATOMS: atom_id res chain seq x y z
N MET A 1 24.72 -17.15 7.59
CA MET A 1 24.21 -17.32 6.20
C MET A 1 23.09 -16.30 6.08
N GLU A 2 23.44 -15.03 6.00
CA GLU A 2 22.53 -13.94 6.37
C GLU A 2 22.32 -12.92 5.27
N ALA A 3 21.10 -12.38 5.32
CA ALA A 3 20.55 -11.27 4.58
C ALA A 3 20.30 -11.53 3.08
N ARG A 4 19.14 -12.12 2.81
CA ARG A 4 18.36 -11.92 1.59
C ARG A 4 17.24 -10.95 1.95
N ASP A 5 16.86 -9.92 1.22
CA ASP A 5 17.42 -9.17 0.11
C ASP A 5 16.53 -7.91 0.11
N LEU A 6 17.07 -6.73 -0.20
CA LEU A 6 16.28 -5.50 -0.27
C LEU A 6 15.29 -5.60 -1.44
N VAL A 7 14.07 -6.10 -1.21
CA VAL A 7 13.05 -6.26 -2.25
C VAL A 7 12.42 -4.90 -2.56
N LEU A 8 12.99 -4.16 -3.52
CA LEU A 8 12.49 -2.83 -3.93
C LEU A 8 11.05 -2.82 -4.50
N LYS A 9 10.30 -3.91 -4.41
CA LYS A 9 8.95 -4.10 -4.97
C LYS A 9 7.89 -4.51 -3.95
N CYS A 10 8.24 -5.12 -2.83
CA CYS A 10 7.31 -5.37 -1.73
C CYS A 10 7.88 -4.77 -0.46
N PRO A 11 7.10 -3.99 0.32
CA PRO A 11 7.60 -3.38 1.55
C PRO A 11 7.75 -4.38 2.70
N HIS A 12 7.40 -5.64 2.48
CA HIS A 12 7.48 -6.75 3.42
C HIS A 12 8.44 -7.84 2.92
N GLU A 13 8.95 -8.64 3.85
CA GLU A 13 9.76 -9.84 3.60
C GLU A 13 8.96 -11.14 3.86
N LEU A 14 7.65 -10.99 4.05
CA LEU A 14 6.69 -12.08 4.31
C LEU A 14 6.08 -12.63 3.02
N ALA A 15 5.32 -13.73 3.14
CA ALA A 15 4.52 -14.27 2.04
C ALA A 15 3.60 -13.18 1.44
N CYS A 16 3.57 -13.06 0.11
CA CYS A 16 2.87 -11.97 -0.54
C CYS A 16 1.34 -12.07 -0.34
N PRO A 17 0.69 -11.06 0.26
CA PRO A 17 -0.76 -11.10 0.51
C PRO A 17 -1.61 -11.17 -0.76
N GLN A 18 -1.09 -10.67 -1.90
CA GLN A 18 -1.78 -10.79 -3.19
C GLN A 18 -1.82 -12.24 -3.68
N LEU A 19 -0.84 -13.07 -3.31
CA LEU A 19 -0.76 -14.47 -3.72
C LEU A 19 -1.46 -15.41 -2.74
N THR A 20 -1.50 -15.06 -1.46
CA THR A 20 -2.12 -15.87 -0.40
C THR A 20 -3.61 -15.57 -0.21
N ALA A 21 -4.15 -14.53 -0.84
CA ALA A 21 -5.57 -14.24 -0.83
C ALA A 21 -6.42 -15.39 -1.39
N SER A 22 -7.68 -15.49 -0.94
CA SER A 22 -8.64 -16.50 -1.42
C SER A 22 -8.80 -16.51 -2.94
N LYS A 23 -8.64 -15.35 -3.58
CA LYS A 23 -8.49 -15.19 -5.02
C LYS A 23 -7.12 -14.58 -5.31
N PRO A 24 -6.13 -15.39 -5.71
CA PRO A 24 -4.80 -14.91 -6.02
C PRO A 24 -4.82 -13.86 -7.12
N LEU A 25 -4.11 -12.76 -6.91
CA LEU A 25 -3.93 -11.68 -7.87
C LEU A 25 -2.44 -11.54 -8.21
N ALA A 26 -2.16 -11.23 -9.47
CA ALA A 26 -0.79 -10.92 -9.89
C ALA A 26 -0.33 -9.62 -9.24
N CYS A 27 0.77 -9.68 -8.46
CA CYS A 27 1.43 -8.50 -7.90
C CYS A 27 2.17 -7.73 -9.00
N SER A 28 1.41 -6.99 -9.79
CA SER A 28 1.88 -6.22 -10.94
C SER A 28 1.79 -4.73 -10.67
N PHE A 29 2.38 -3.93 -11.56
CA PHE A 29 2.27 -2.48 -11.58
C PHE A 29 2.26 -2.00 -13.03
N SER A 30 1.82 -0.77 -13.22
CA SER A 30 1.55 -0.18 -14.53
C SER A 30 2.60 0.88 -14.86
N GLN A 31 3.18 0.84 -16.06
CA GLN A 31 4.13 1.84 -16.52
C GLN A 31 3.78 2.31 -17.92
N ALA A 32 3.78 3.63 -18.09
CA ALA A 32 3.68 4.24 -19.41
C ALA A 32 5.04 4.15 -20.13
N TYR A 33 5.01 3.81 -21.41
CA TYR A 33 6.17 3.77 -22.30
C TYR A 33 5.82 4.34 -23.67
N HIS A 34 6.84 4.80 -24.39
CA HIS A 34 6.69 5.22 -25.78
C HIS A 34 6.98 4.02 -26.69
N PRO A 35 6.05 3.62 -27.57
CA PRO A 35 6.30 2.52 -28.49
C PRO A 35 7.39 2.91 -29.50
N ILE A 36 8.09 1.90 -30.01
CA ILE A 36 9.14 2.07 -31.03
C ILE A 36 8.53 2.76 -32.27
N PRO A 37 9.21 3.73 -32.91
CA PRO A 37 8.65 4.61 -33.94
C PRO A 37 8.25 3.94 -35.27
N PHE A 38 8.23 2.61 -35.36
CA PHE A 38 7.80 1.89 -36.56
C PHE A 38 6.28 1.91 -36.78
N SER A 39 5.50 2.43 -35.82
CA SER A 39 4.06 2.60 -35.96
C SER A 39 3.67 4.08 -35.83
N TRP A 40 2.69 4.53 -36.60
CA TRP A 40 2.15 5.90 -36.62
C TRP A 40 1.53 6.33 -35.26
N ASN A 41 1.44 5.42 -34.28
CA ASN A 41 0.85 5.67 -32.98
C ASN A 41 1.86 6.30 -32.01
N LYS A 42 1.91 7.64 -32.01
CA LYS A 42 2.75 8.46 -31.10
C LYS A 42 2.26 8.52 -29.64
N LYS A 43 1.12 7.90 -29.33
CA LYS A 43 0.53 7.97 -27.98
C LYS A 43 1.32 7.05 -27.03
N PRO A 44 1.63 7.49 -25.80
CA PRO A 44 2.15 6.61 -24.76
C PRO A 44 1.22 5.41 -24.59
N LYS A 45 1.81 4.22 -24.45
CA LYS A 45 1.10 3.00 -24.11
C LYS A 45 1.38 2.64 -22.66
N GLU A 46 0.47 1.90 -22.05
CA GLU A 46 0.59 1.46 -20.67
C GLU A 46 0.69 -0.07 -20.65
N GLU A 47 1.70 -0.59 -19.95
CA GLU A 47 1.96 -2.02 -19.84
C GLU A 47 2.00 -2.43 -18.36
N LYS A 48 1.45 -3.61 -18.06
CA LYS A 48 1.50 -4.19 -16.72
C LYS A 48 2.63 -5.20 -16.65
N PHE A 49 3.44 -5.11 -15.61
CA PHE A 49 4.52 -6.06 -15.40
C PHE A 49 4.76 -6.30 -13.92
N SER A 50 5.41 -7.41 -13.65
CA SER A 50 5.87 -7.83 -12.34
C SER A 50 7.38 -7.89 -12.38
N MET A 51 8.04 -7.36 -11.36
CA MET A 51 9.49 -7.35 -11.26
C MET A 51 9.86 -7.52 -9.80
N VAL A 52 10.97 -8.23 -9.55
CA VAL A 52 11.59 -8.38 -8.24
C VAL A 52 13.03 -7.91 -8.38
N ILE A 53 13.46 -7.05 -7.47
CA ILE A 53 14.85 -6.63 -7.37
C ILE A 53 15.37 -7.20 -6.07
N LEU A 54 16.49 -7.91 -6.12
CA LEU A 54 17.14 -8.51 -4.96
C LEU A 54 18.50 -7.85 -4.79
N ALA A 55 18.84 -7.44 -3.57
CA ALA A 55 20.12 -6.82 -3.25
C ALA A 55 20.68 -7.44 -1.97
N ARG A 56 21.97 -7.81 -2.01
CA ARG A 56 22.70 -8.41 -0.90
C ARG A 56 23.04 -7.35 0.15
N GLY A 57 22.83 -7.66 1.43
CA GLY A 57 23.19 -6.80 2.58
C GLY A 57 22.00 -6.46 3.48
N SER A 58 22.26 -5.83 4.63
CA SER A 58 21.18 -5.33 5.48
C SER A 58 20.56 -4.07 4.86
N PRO A 59 19.23 -3.98 4.77
CA PRO A 59 18.57 -2.73 4.44
C PRO A 59 18.86 -1.72 5.55
N GLY A 60 19.78 -0.78 5.29
CA GLY A 60 19.96 0.38 6.17
C GLY A 60 18.60 1.06 6.35
N GLU A 61 18.26 1.42 7.58
CA GLU A 61 17.03 2.04 8.13
C GLU A 61 16.02 2.61 7.10
N ALA A 62 15.54 1.76 6.20
CA ALA A 62 14.77 2.19 5.05
C ALA A 62 13.33 2.33 5.52
N THR A 63 12.77 3.53 5.35
CA THR A 63 11.40 3.82 5.73
C THR A 63 10.46 2.85 5.02
N ARG A 64 9.83 1.95 5.79
CA ARG A 64 8.96 0.89 5.28
C ARG A 64 7.59 1.43 4.90
N TRP A 65 7.54 2.27 3.88
CA TRP A 65 6.27 2.81 3.40
C TRP A 65 5.45 1.75 2.68
N PRO A 66 4.12 1.72 2.89
CA PRO A 66 3.25 0.83 2.14
C PRO A 66 3.25 1.16 0.65
N ARG A 67 3.03 0.14 -0.18
CA ARG A 67 2.98 0.26 -1.64
C ARG A 67 1.56 0.23 -2.15
N ILE A 68 1.23 1.10 -3.09
CA ILE A 68 -0.04 1.07 -3.80
C ILE A 68 -0.08 -0.12 -4.77
N THR A 69 -1.03 -1.03 -4.62
CA THR A 69 -1.18 -2.27 -5.42
C THR A 69 -2.27 -2.23 -6.47
N GLN A 70 -3.02 -1.14 -6.57
CA GLN A 70 -4.10 -0.95 -7.54
C GLN A 70 -4.16 0.50 -8.03
N PRO A 71 -4.85 0.79 -9.15
CA PRO A 71 -5.10 2.16 -9.57
C PRO A 71 -5.72 3.02 -8.46
N VAL A 72 -5.13 4.21 -8.23
CA VAL A 72 -5.61 5.15 -7.22
C VAL A 72 -6.95 5.75 -7.64
N LEU A 73 -7.98 5.59 -6.81
CA LEU A 73 -9.31 6.12 -7.11
C LEU A 73 -9.47 7.50 -6.48
N LYS A 74 -9.41 8.53 -7.33
CA LYS A 74 -9.51 9.94 -6.93
C LYS A 74 -10.98 10.34 -6.89
N ARG A 75 -11.46 10.79 -5.73
CA ARG A 75 -12.81 11.31 -5.54
C ARG A 75 -12.77 12.76 -5.07
N PRO A 76 -13.91 13.48 -5.08
CA PRO A 76 -14.00 14.76 -4.40
C PRO A 76 -13.69 14.56 -2.90
N ARG A 77 -12.72 15.33 -2.38
CA ARG A 77 -12.31 15.36 -0.96
C ARG A 77 -11.66 14.09 -0.36
N HIS A 78 -11.60 12.98 -1.09
CA HIS A 78 -10.94 11.77 -0.62
C HIS A 78 -10.27 10.97 -1.75
N VAL A 79 -9.34 10.10 -1.38
CA VAL A 79 -8.61 9.21 -2.31
C VAL A 79 -8.61 7.81 -1.72
N HIS A 80 -9.01 6.81 -2.51
CA HIS A 80 -8.87 5.42 -2.11
C HIS A 80 -7.56 4.84 -2.63
N CYS A 81 -6.81 4.22 -1.72
CA CYS A 81 -5.58 3.51 -2.02
C CYS A 81 -5.68 2.07 -1.48
N HIS A 82 -5.36 1.09 -2.31
CA HIS A 82 -5.10 -0.28 -1.85
C HIS A 82 -3.60 -0.42 -1.63
N LEU A 83 -3.22 -0.71 -0.40
CA LEU A 83 -1.87 -0.65 0.11
C LEU A 83 -1.40 -2.06 0.49
N CYS A 84 -0.25 -2.48 -0.01
CA CYS A 84 0.50 -3.59 0.55
C CYS A 84 1.41 -3.03 1.62
N CYS A 85 1.25 -3.52 2.84
CA CYS A 85 1.90 -3.00 4.03
C CYS A 85 3.15 -3.84 4.41
N PRO A 86 4.09 -3.27 5.18
CA PRO A 86 5.31 -3.98 5.60
C PRO A 86 5.07 -5.19 6.50
N ASP A 87 3.92 -5.23 7.15
CA ASP A 87 3.41 -6.33 7.97
C ASP A 87 2.88 -7.52 7.13
N GLY A 88 2.92 -7.42 5.80
CA GLY A 88 2.44 -8.48 4.92
C GLY A 88 0.91 -8.50 4.75
N HIS A 89 0.22 -7.43 5.14
CA HIS A 89 -1.22 -7.29 4.92
C HIS A 89 -1.54 -6.34 3.76
N VAL A 90 -2.74 -6.51 3.20
CA VAL A 90 -3.31 -5.55 2.24
C VAL A 90 -4.39 -4.75 2.93
N GLN A 91 -4.27 -3.43 2.87
CA GLN A 91 -5.22 -2.51 3.47
C GLN A 91 -5.86 -1.59 2.44
N HIS A 92 -7.14 -1.29 2.64
CA HIS A 92 -7.83 -0.23 1.93
C HIS A 92 -7.81 1.05 2.78
N ALA A 93 -7.07 2.06 2.33
CA ALA A 93 -6.98 3.35 2.99
C ALA A 93 -7.81 4.41 2.26
N VAL A 94 -8.61 5.17 3.01
CA VAL A 94 -9.37 6.32 2.50
C VAL A 94 -8.71 7.60 3.03
N ILE A 95 -7.91 8.23 2.18
CA ILE A 95 -7.10 9.38 2.57
C ILE A 95 -7.87 10.67 2.34
N THR A 96 -7.95 11.49 3.37
CA THR A 96 -8.64 12.78 3.37
C THR A 96 -7.71 13.85 3.92
N ALA A 97 -7.84 15.09 3.44
CA ALA A 97 -7.03 16.21 3.93
C ALA A 97 -7.26 16.51 5.43
N HIS A 98 -8.49 16.26 5.91
CA HIS A 98 -8.86 16.51 7.31
C HIS A 98 -8.24 15.50 8.27
N GLN A 99 -8.38 14.20 7.99
CA GLN A 99 -7.93 13.15 8.91
C GLN A 99 -6.42 12.86 8.80
N HIS A 100 -5.84 13.01 7.60
CA HIS A 100 -4.49 12.57 7.31
C HIS A 100 -3.53 13.72 7.00
N GLY A 101 -4.01 14.97 7.09
CA GLY A 101 -3.26 16.16 6.72
C GLY A 101 -3.26 16.44 5.21
N ARG A 102 -3.00 17.70 4.87
CA ARG A 102 -3.01 18.19 3.49
C ARG A 102 -1.92 17.55 2.64
N ASP A 103 -0.74 17.35 3.20
CA ASP A 103 0.44 16.89 2.45
C ASP A 103 0.27 15.44 2.00
N LEU A 104 -0.10 14.53 2.91
CA LEU A 104 -0.36 13.14 2.57
C LEU A 104 -1.54 13.02 1.59
N TYR A 105 -2.59 13.83 1.75
CA TYR A 105 -3.68 13.89 0.79
C TYR A 105 -3.21 14.34 -0.60
N CYS A 106 -2.38 15.38 -0.69
CA CYS A 106 -1.78 15.84 -1.94
C CYS A 106 -0.90 14.75 -2.57
N CYS A 107 -0.04 14.11 -1.79
CA CYS A 107 0.76 12.96 -2.23
C CYS A 107 -0.13 11.85 -2.81
N ALA A 108 -1.13 11.40 -2.07
CA ALA A 108 -2.05 10.34 -2.52
C ALA A 108 -2.77 10.70 -3.83
N ARG A 109 -3.15 11.97 -4.03
CA ARG A 109 -3.80 12.43 -5.27
C ARG A 109 -2.89 12.39 -6.50
N VAL A 110 -1.58 12.57 -6.34
CA VAL A 110 -0.62 12.55 -7.46
C VAL A 110 0.03 11.17 -7.64
N SER A 111 -0.08 10.29 -6.65
CA SER A 111 0.43 8.92 -6.73
C SER A 111 -0.29 8.07 -7.79
N SER A 112 0.46 7.08 -8.27
CA SER A 112 0.04 6.07 -9.24
C SER A 112 0.24 4.66 -8.67
N TRP A 113 -0.33 3.66 -9.36
CA TRP A 113 -0.12 2.25 -9.03
C TRP A 113 1.38 1.91 -8.99
N GLY A 114 1.85 1.35 -7.87
CA GLY A 114 3.22 0.92 -7.66
C GLY A 114 4.07 1.91 -6.85
N ASN A 115 3.57 3.13 -6.60
CA ASN A 115 4.24 4.10 -5.73
C ASN A 115 4.18 3.69 -4.25
N LEU A 116 5.17 4.14 -3.49
CA LEU A 116 5.17 4.09 -2.03
C LEU A 116 4.43 5.31 -1.50
N LEU A 117 3.74 5.15 -0.37
CA LEU A 117 2.98 6.24 0.24
C LEU A 117 3.46 6.47 1.68
N PRO A 118 3.73 7.72 2.10
CA PRO A 118 4.28 8.02 3.42
C PRO A 118 3.22 7.97 4.51
N VAL A 119 2.55 6.82 4.62
CA VAL A 119 1.57 6.54 5.67
C VAL A 119 2.27 5.75 6.76
N THR A 120 2.34 6.31 7.96
CA THR A 120 2.55 5.53 9.18
C THR A 120 1.22 4.91 9.54
N MET A 121 1.07 3.61 9.29
CA MET A 121 -0.12 2.90 9.74
C MET A 121 -0.12 2.93 11.28
N PRO A 122 -1.20 3.37 11.95
CA PRO A 122 -1.37 3.05 13.35
C PRO A 122 -1.38 1.54 13.46
N SER A 123 -0.43 0.97 14.20
CA SER A 123 -0.59 -0.40 14.70
C SER A 123 -1.92 -0.42 15.44
N GLU A 124 -2.77 -1.38 15.09
CA GLU A 124 -4.10 -1.57 15.64
C GLU A 124 -3.98 -1.71 17.16
N LEU A 125 -4.05 -0.61 17.91
CA LEU A 125 -4.36 -0.67 19.33
C LEU A 125 -5.83 -1.10 19.38
N PRO A 126 -6.15 -2.22 20.05
CA PRO A 126 -7.52 -2.68 20.12
C PRO A 126 -8.35 -1.55 20.73
N LEU A 127 -9.41 -1.17 20.02
CA LEU A 127 -10.46 -0.33 20.58
C LEU A 127 -10.97 -1.08 21.81
N SER A 128 -10.53 -0.68 23.00
CA SER A 128 -11.11 -1.17 24.24
C SER A 128 -12.59 -0.81 24.20
N PRO A 129 -13.52 -1.78 24.34
CA PRO A 129 -14.92 -1.46 24.56
C PRO A 129 -15.00 -0.55 25.79
N ALA A 130 -15.70 0.57 25.63
CA ALA A 130 -15.97 1.52 26.69
C ALA A 130 -16.48 0.80 27.95
N GLU A 131 -15.98 1.23 29.10
CA GLU A 131 -16.52 0.81 30.39
C GLU A 131 -18.00 1.15 30.44
N ASP A 132 -18.84 0.16 30.77
CA ASP A 132 -20.24 0.37 31.10
C ASP A 132 -20.37 0.34 32.63
N PRO A 133 -20.54 1.50 33.30
CA PRO A 133 -20.63 1.57 34.74
C PRO A 133 -22.10 1.49 35.16
N LEU A 134 -22.67 0.30 35.25
CA LEU A 134 -23.91 0.09 36.01
C LEU A 134 -23.85 -1.20 36.84
N ARG A 135 -23.32 -1.03 38.05
CA ARG A 135 -23.75 -1.81 39.22
C ARG A 135 -25.19 -1.43 39.53
N VAL A 136 -26.07 -2.41 39.60
CA VAL A 136 -27.16 -2.38 40.58
C VAL A 136 -27.16 -3.75 41.25
N ASP A 137 -26.75 -3.76 42.53
CA ASP A 137 -26.91 -4.87 43.45
C ASP A 137 -28.41 -5.16 43.63
N GLU A 138 -28.83 -6.43 43.64
CA GLU A 138 -29.99 -6.86 44.43
C GLU A 138 -29.90 -8.37 44.76
N ASP A 139 -29.87 -8.64 46.06
CA ASP A 139 -30.03 -9.92 46.76
C ASP A 139 -31.22 -10.76 46.27
N LEU A 140 -31.01 -12.08 46.06
CA LEU A 140 -31.58 -13.18 46.87
C LEU A 140 -31.04 -14.55 46.43
#